data_AF-A0A151ZC04-F1
#
_entry.id   AF-A0A151ZC04-F1
#
_cell.length_a   1.000
_cell.length_b   1.000
_cell.length_c   1.000
_cell.angle_alpha   90.00
_cell.angle_beta   90.00
_cell.angle_gamma   90.00
#
_symmetry.space_group_name_H-M   'P 1'
#
loop_
_entity.id
_entity.type
_entity.pdbx_description
1 polymer ?
#
loop_
_entity_poly.entity_id
_entity_poly.type
_entity_poly.pdbx_seq_one_letter_code
_entity_poly.pdbx_strand_id
1 'polypeptide(L)'
;MSKEISDLKNENKSIMYENKCRQDLMSKEISDLKNENKCRQDLMSKEISDLLSSDISLDICEIKFSKEKLILGELARQFEKATCRALLGPNTRVYSLSQIEQHLTQESSTKWAMIKANINWVDSAQWTVGELKEIRLNESYPLVTPDGLPVTRQYINTIAPKHINQRHKAAILKDINMLINLLEQYNDPSQLYVD
;
A
#
# COMPACT_ATOMS: atom_id res chain seq x y z
N MET A 1 58.31 33.05 48.05
CA MET A 1 58.73 32.55 46.73
C MET A 1 59.13 31.08 46.71
N SER A 2 60.17 30.60 47.41
CA SER A 2 60.61 29.19 47.27
C SER A 2 59.56 28.13 47.69
N LYS A 3 58.82 28.39 48.78
CA LYS A 3 57.77 27.48 49.29
C LYS A 3 56.56 27.39 48.35
N GLU A 4 56.08 28.53 47.88
CA GLU A 4 54.94 28.66 46.97
C GLU A 4 55.20 27.98 45.62
N ILE A 5 56.41 28.09 45.08
CA ILE A 5 56.84 27.37 43.87
C ILE A 5 56.86 25.84 44.12
N SER A 6 57.28 25.41 45.30
CA SER A 6 57.27 23.99 45.68
C SER A 6 55.85 23.44 45.83
N ASP A 7 54.95 24.20 46.44
CA ASP A 7 53.55 23.82 46.65
C ASP A 7 52.82 23.70 45.31
N LEU A 8 52.97 24.68 44.40
CA LEU A 8 52.43 24.64 43.04
C LEU A 8 52.99 23.47 42.22
N LYS A 9 54.26 23.11 42.42
CA LYS A 9 54.86 21.95 41.73
C LYS A 9 54.28 20.62 42.22
N ASN A 10 53.94 20.52 43.49
CA ASN A 10 53.28 19.35 44.06
C ASN A 10 51.82 19.25 43.62
N GLU A 11 51.10 20.37 43.57
CA GLU A 11 49.74 20.43 43.05
C GLU A 11 49.68 20.05 41.57
N ASN A 12 50.58 20.59 40.74
CA ASN A 12 50.68 20.21 39.32
C ASN A 12 50.97 18.71 39.14
N LYS A 13 51.80 18.10 39.98
CA LYS A 13 52.02 16.65 39.96
C LYS A 13 50.76 15.86 40.31
N SER A 14 49.98 16.33 41.29
CA SER A 14 48.71 15.71 41.68
C SER A 14 47.70 15.79 40.54
N ILE A 15 47.54 16.96 39.92
CA ILE A 15 46.65 17.18 38.77
C ILE A 15 47.05 16.30 37.58
N MET A 16 48.35 16.20 37.29
CA MET A 16 48.85 15.33 36.22
C MET A 16 48.52 13.85 36.49
N TYR A 17 48.65 13.41 37.74
CA TYR A 17 48.31 12.04 38.12
C TYR A 17 46.80 11.77 37.96
N GLU A 18 45.95 12.67 38.43
CA GLU A 18 44.50 12.56 38.29
C GLU A 18 44.07 12.57 36.82
N ASN A 19 44.65 13.45 35.99
CA ASN A 19 44.37 13.49 34.56
C ASN A 19 44.78 12.19 33.86
N LYS A 20 45.92 11.60 34.26
CA LYS A 20 46.34 10.29 33.75
C LYS A 20 45.34 9.19 34.14
N CYS A 21 44.93 9.14 35.40
CA CYS A 21 43.91 8.18 35.85
C CYS A 21 42.58 8.34 35.10
N ARG A 22 42.13 9.58 34.85
CA ARG A 22 40.93 9.85 34.03
C ARG A 22 41.11 9.42 32.58
N GLN A 23 42.27 9.65 31.99
CA GLN A 23 42.58 9.23 30.63
C GLN A 23 42.60 7.70 30.50
N ASP A 24 43.15 7.00 31.48
CA ASP A 24 43.16 5.53 31.53
C ASP A 24 41.73 4.99 31.67
N LEU A 25 40.89 5.62 32.51
CA LEU A 25 39.49 5.25 32.68
C LEU A 25 38.68 5.45 31.39
N MET A 26 38.82 6.61 30.73
CA MET A 26 38.17 6.88 29.45
C MET A 26 38.65 5.92 28.35
N SER A 27 39.95 5.59 28.33
CA SER A 27 40.50 4.64 27.36
C SER A 27 39.90 3.24 27.54
N LYS A 28 39.67 2.83 28.78
CA LYS A 28 38.97 1.59 29.09
C LYS A 28 37.51 1.64 28.66
N GLU A 29 36.78 2.70 28.97
CA GLU A 29 35.38 2.87 28.58
C GLU A 29 35.20 2.88 27.05
N ILE A 30 36.10 3.54 26.31
CA ILE A 30 36.11 3.51 24.84
C ILE A 30 36.35 2.08 24.33
N SER A 31 37.26 1.33 24.95
CA SER A 31 37.51 -0.07 24.60
C SER A 31 36.27 -0.94 24.83
N ASP A 32 35.60 -0.77 25.98
CA ASP A 32 34.40 -1.52 26.33
C ASP A 32 33.24 -1.20 25.38
N LEU A 33 33.02 0.09 25.07
CA LEU A 33 32.02 0.53 24.08
C LEU A 33 32.32 0.02 22.67
N LYS A 34 33.60 -0.06 22.29
CA LYS A 34 34.00 -0.60 20.99
C LYS A 34 33.70 -2.09 20.89
N ASN A 35 33.90 -2.84 21.98
CA ASN A 35 33.56 -4.25 22.06
C ASN A 35 32.04 -4.47 22.03
N GLU A 36 31.26 -3.64 22.74
CA GLU A 36 29.80 -3.72 22.71
C GLU A 36 29.25 -3.41 21.32
N ASN A 37 29.75 -2.36 20.66
CA ASN A 37 29.36 -2.03 19.29
C ASN A 37 29.70 -3.14 18.30
N LYS A 38 30.86 -3.78 18.45
CA LYS A 38 31.22 -4.94 17.62
C LYS A 38 30.25 -6.10 17.83
N CYS A 39 29.91 -6.42 19.08
CA CYS A 39 28.93 -7.45 19.40
C CYS A 39 27.56 -7.16 18.78
N ARG A 40 27.10 -5.90 18.82
CA ARG A 40 25.85 -5.47 18.16
C ARG A 40 25.91 -5.60 16.64
N GLN A 41 27.04 -5.24 16.02
CA GLN A 41 27.24 -5.40 14.57
C GLN A 41 27.24 -6.88 14.15
N ASP A 42 27.88 -7.74 14.93
CA ASP A 42 27.90 -9.19 14.69
C ASP A 42 26.50 -9.80 14.84
N LEU A 43 25.74 -9.37 15.85
CA LEU A 43 24.35 -9.79 16.05
C LEU A 43 23.45 -9.35 14.90
N MET A 44 23.54 -8.07 14.48
CA MET A 44 22.77 -7.55 13.36
C MET A 44 23.15 -8.23 12.03
N SER A 45 24.44 -8.49 11.82
CA SER A 45 24.90 -9.22 10.63
C SER A 45 24.36 -10.65 10.61
N LYS A 46 24.29 -11.29 11.79
CA LYS A 46 23.68 -12.61 11.94
C LYS A 46 22.17 -12.56 11.69
N GLU A 47 21.44 -11.61 12.26
CA GLU A 47 20.00 -11.44 11.99
C GLU A 47 19.71 -11.17 10.51
N ILE A 48 20.51 -10.34 9.84
CA ILE A 48 20.41 -10.12 8.39
C ILE A 48 20.70 -11.42 7.63
N SER A 49 21.75 -12.16 8.02
CA SER A 49 22.08 -13.45 7.42
C SER A 49 20.97 -14.48 7.64
N ASP A 50 20.38 -14.53 8.83
CA ASP A 50 19.27 -15.42 9.18
C ASP A 50 18.00 -15.03 8.41
N LEU A 51 17.75 -13.73 8.18
CA LEU A 51 16.66 -13.24 7.33
C LEU A 51 16.87 -13.52 5.84
N LEU A 52 18.12 -13.47 5.36
CA LEU A 52 18.49 -13.76 3.97
C LEU A 52 18.61 -15.27 3.69
N SER A 53 18.92 -16.06 4.71
CA SER A 53 19.04 -17.52 4.62
C SER A 53 17.78 -18.27 5.04
N SER A 54 16.88 -17.62 5.79
CA SER A 54 15.48 -17.98 5.74
C SER A 54 15.06 -17.71 4.32
N ASP A 55 14.89 -18.79 3.54
CA ASP A 55 14.22 -18.79 2.26
C ASP A 55 12.80 -18.23 2.47
N ILE A 56 12.69 -16.91 2.57
CA ILE A 56 11.72 -16.19 1.80
C ILE A 56 12.19 -16.43 0.36
N SER A 57 11.87 -17.63 -0.15
CA SER A 57 11.31 -17.68 -1.47
C SER A 57 10.07 -16.78 -1.42
N LEU A 58 10.32 -15.47 -1.51
CA LEU A 58 9.67 -14.71 -2.55
C LEU A 58 10.11 -15.43 -3.83
N ASP A 59 9.49 -16.58 -4.08
CA ASP A 59 8.49 -16.60 -5.12
C ASP A 59 7.82 -15.21 -5.07
N ILE A 60 8.47 -14.25 -5.73
CA ILE A 60 7.81 -13.64 -6.87
C ILE A 60 7.38 -14.83 -7.72
N CYS A 61 6.35 -15.56 -7.25
CA CYS A 61 5.22 -15.82 -8.06
C CYS A 61 5.03 -14.45 -8.70
N GLU A 62 5.45 -14.30 -9.95
CA GLU A 62 4.53 -13.75 -10.91
C GLU A 62 3.19 -14.32 -10.46
N ILE A 63 2.44 -13.53 -9.68
CA ILE A 63 1.06 -13.85 -9.44
C ILE A 63 0.53 -13.65 -10.83
N LYS A 64 0.60 -14.72 -11.64
CA LYS A 64 -0.14 -14.86 -12.86
C LYS A 64 -1.56 -14.88 -12.36
N PHE A 65 -2.08 -13.69 -12.12
CA PHE A 65 -3.47 -13.50 -11.84
C PHE A 65 -4.15 -14.19 -13.01
N SER A 66 -5.06 -15.12 -12.71
CA SER A 66 -5.85 -15.67 -13.80
C SER A 66 -6.46 -14.49 -14.54
N LYS A 67 -6.45 -14.51 -15.88
CA LYS A 67 -7.07 -13.45 -16.67
C LYS A 67 -8.50 -13.15 -16.18
N GLU A 68 -9.20 -14.16 -15.65
CA GLU A 68 -10.47 -14.01 -14.92
C GLU A 68 -10.38 -13.09 -13.70
N LYS A 69 -9.40 -13.28 -12.83
CA LYS A 69 -9.21 -12.46 -11.63
C LYS A 69 -8.89 -11.00 -12.01
N LEU A 70 -8.14 -10.76 -13.09
CA LEU A 70 -7.91 -9.41 -13.62
C LEU A 70 -9.19 -8.72 -14.14
N ILE A 71 -10.16 -9.48 -14.66
CA ILE A 71 -11.47 -8.94 -15.09
C ILE A 71 -12.23 -8.32 -13.90
N LEU A 72 -12.08 -8.86 -12.69
CA LEU A 72 -12.71 -8.32 -11.48
C LEU A 72 -12.08 -6.97 -11.06
N GLY A 73 -10.77 -6.82 -11.20
CA GLY A 73 -10.11 -5.53 -11.00
C GLY A 73 -10.47 -4.50 -12.06
N GLU A 74 -10.67 -4.94 -13.30
CA GLU A 74 -11.12 -4.06 -14.39
C GLU A 74 -12.57 -3.59 -14.20
N LEU A 75 -13.45 -4.43 -13.64
CA LEU A 75 -14.82 -4.03 -13.29
C LEU A 75 -14.84 -2.79 -12.38
N ALA A 76 -14.03 -2.81 -11.31
CA ALA A 76 -13.95 -1.70 -10.36
C ALA A 76 -13.41 -0.42 -11.02
N ARG A 77 -12.46 -0.55 -11.94
CA ARG A 77 -11.90 0.57 -12.69
C ARG A 77 -12.90 1.16 -13.69
N GLN A 78 -13.59 0.31 -14.45
CA GLN A 78 -14.57 0.76 -15.44
C GLN A 78 -15.73 1.47 -14.76
N PHE A 79 -16.14 0.97 -13.59
CA PHE A 79 -17.13 1.63 -12.75
C PHE A 79 -16.67 3.02 -12.30
N GLU A 80 -15.44 3.13 -11.78
CA GLU A 80 -14.84 4.40 -11.40
C GLU A 80 -14.79 5.36 -12.59
N LYS A 81 -14.30 4.90 -13.76
CA LYS A 81 -14.25 5.68 -15.00
C LYS A 81 -15.64 6.18 -15.45
N ALA A 82 -16.66 5.32 -15.41
CA ALA A 82 -18.03 5.67 -15.78
C ALA A 82 -18.62 6.73 -14.83
N THR A 83 -18.39 6.57 -13.53
CA THR A 83 -18.80 7.53 -12.50
C THR A 83 -18.10 8.88 -12.69
N CYS A 84 -16.78 8.87 -12.97
CA CYS A 84 -16.02 10.08 -13.27
C CYS A 84 -16.56 10.83 -14.48
N ARG A 85 -16.84 10.11 -15.58
CA ARG A 85 -17.41 10.68 -16.81
C ARG A 85 -18.80 11.29 -16.56
N ALA A 86 -19.64 10.64 -15.77
CA ALA A 86 -20.97 11.15 -15.44
C ALA A 86 -20.92 12.46 -14.63
N LEU A 87 -19.91 12.61 -13.78
CA LEU A 87 -19.73 13.77 -12.89
C LEU A 87 -19.10 14.98 -13.56
N LEU A 88 -18.02 14.73 -14.28
CA LEU A 88 -17.09 15.75 -14.73
C LEU A 88 -17.08 15.90 -16.25
N GLY A 89 -17.86 15.06 -16.96
CA GLY A 89 -17.97 15.05 -18.41
C GLY A 89 -16.92 14.17 -19.11
N PRO A 90 -16.95 14.12 -20.46
CA PRO A 90 -16.17 13.17 -21.25
C PRO A 90 -14.65 13.44 -21.30
N ASN A 91 -14.19 14.62 -20.86
CA ASN A 91 -12.79 15.07 -20.99
C ASN A 91 -11.96 14.96 -19.71
N THR A 92 -12.39 14.16 -18.73
CA THR A 92 -11.58 13.95 -17.54
C THR A 92 -10.51 12.90 -17.75
N ARG A 93 -9.25 13.28 -17.53
CA ARG A 93 -8.20 12.32 -17.12
C ARG A 93 -8.77 11.44 -16.00
N VAL A 94 -8.42 10.15 -16.00
CA VAL A 94 -9.03 9.17 -15.08
C VAL A 94 -8.72 9.55 -13.62
N TYR A 95 -9.65 10.25 -12.99
CA TYR A 95 -9.64 10.48 -11.55
C TYR A 95 -10.04 9.20 -10.82
N SER A 96 -9.52 8.99 -9.63
CA SER A 96 -10.07 7.98 -8.72
C SER A 96 -11.34 8.49 -8.01
N LEU A 97 -12.19 7.59 -7.52
CA LEU A 97 -13.32 7.93 -6.66
C LEU A 97 -12.87 8.75 -5.45
N SER A 98 -11.68 8.46 -4.89
CA SER A 98 -11.10 9.23 -3.80
C SER A 98 -10.71 10.67 -4.20
N GLN A 99 -10.15 10.85 -5.40
CA GLN A 99 -9.82 12.18 -5.93
C GLN A 99 -11.08 12.97 -6.27
N ILE A 100 -12.11 12.31 -6.78
CA ILE A 100 -13.43 12.90 -7.01
C ILE A 100 -14.09 13.32 -5.71
N GLU A 101 -14.06 12.48 -4.69
CA GLU A 101 -14.65 12.80 -3.39
C GLU A 101 -13.99 14.04 -2.78
N GLN A 102 -12.66 14.18 -2.90
CA GLN A 102 -11.91 15.37 -2.47
C GLN A 102 -12.23 16.61 -3.32
N HIS A 103 -12.31 16.49 -4.65
CA HIS A 103 -12.61 17.65 -5.51
C HIS A 103 -14.07 18.11 -5.39
N LEU A 104 -15.04 17.18 -5.34
CA LEU A 104 -16.46 17.53 -5.30
C LEU A 104 -16.94 17.99 -3.93
N THR A 105 -16.31 17.54 -2.84
CA THR A 105 -16.58 18.13 -1.52
C THR A 105 -16.19 19.60 -1.45
N GLN A 106 -15.24 20.05 -2.28
CA GLN A 106 -14.81 21.45 -2.35
C GLN A 106 -15.65 22.29 -3.33
N GLU A 107 -16.09 21.74 -4.46
CA GLU A 107 -16.77 22.53 -5.51
C GLU A 107 -18.29 22.34 -5.62
N SER A 108 -18.87 21.18 -5.26
CA SER A 108 -20.33 20.99 -5.21
C SER A 108 -20.76 19.69 -4.48
N SER A 109 -20.80 19.74 -3.15
CA SER A 109 -21.26 18.62 -2.30
C SER A 109 -22.63 18.06 -2.71
N THR A 110 -23.52 18.90 -3.24
CA THR A 110 -24.86 18.52 -3.72
C THR A 110 -24.83 17.61 -4.95
N LYS A 111 -23.93 17.84 -5.92
CA LYS A 111 -23.85 16.99 -7.13
C LYS A 111 -23.36 15.58 -6.79
N TRP A 112 -22.39 15.48 -5.88
CA TRP A 112 -21.90 14.19 -5.41
C TRP A 112 -22.95 13.43 -4.63
N ALA A 113 -23.67 14.10 -3.72
CA ALA A 113 -24.78 13.50 -2.99
C ALA A 113 -25.90 13.00 -3.92
N MET A 114 -26.26 13.78 -4.95
CA MET A 114 -27.24 13.37 -5.96
C MET A 114 -26.79 12.14 -6.74
N ILE A 115 -25.51 12.01 -7.06
CA ILE A 115 -25.00 10.84 -7.77
C ILE A 115 -24.90 9.63 -6.86
N LYS A 116 -24.45 9.77 -5.61
CA LYS A 116 -24.54 8.70 -4.61
C LYS A 116 -25.97 8.18 -4.50
N ALA A 117 -26.96 9.09 -4.47
CA ALA A 117 -28.37 8.72 -4.43
C ALA A 117 -28.82 8.02 -5.73
N ASN A 118 -28.48 8.54 -6.90
CA ASN A 118 -28.86 7.96 -8.20
C ASN A 118 -28.30 6.55 -8.40
N ILE A 119 -27.08 6.30 -7.95
CA ILE A 119 -26.42 5.00 -8.10
C ILE A 119 -26.65 4.07 -6.90
N ASN A 120 -27.49 4.47 -5.93
CA ASN A 120 -27.67 3.77 -4.65
C ASN A 120 -26.34 3.40 -3.98
N TRP A 121 -25.40 4.35 -3.98
CA TRP A 121 -24.06 4.16 -3.43
C TRP A 121 -24.14 3.87 -1.93
N VAL A 122 -23.58 2.74 -1.52
CA VAL A 122 -23.45 2.31 -0.13
C VAL A 122 -21.98 2.22 0.24
N ASP A 123 -21.63 2.49 1.50
CA ASP A 123 -20.24 2.50 1.96
C ASP A 123 -19.54 1.15 1.75
N SER A 124 -20.29 0.03 1.77
CA SER A 124 -19.74 -1.30 1.46
C SER A 124 -19.22 -1.41 0.02
N ALA A 125 -19.85 -0.70 -0.92
CA ALA A 125 -19.42 -0.69 -2.31
C ALA A 125 -18.09 0.05 -2.51
N GLN A 126 -17.83 1.08 -1.72
CA GLN A 126 -16.53 1.76 -1.71
C GLN A 126 -15.41 0.82 -1.26
N TRP A 127 -15.67 0.04 -0.21
CA TRP A 127 -14.74 -0.97 0.26
C TRP A 127 -14.53 -2.08 -0.80
N THR A 128 -15.61 -2.58 -1.39
CA THR A 128 -15.56 -3.57 -2.48
C THR A 128 -14.74 -3.07 -3.68
N VAL A 129 -14.90 -1.81 -4.09
CA VAL A 129 -14.09 -1.20 -5.16
C VAL A 129 -12.61 -1.16 -4.78
N GLY A 130 -12.28 -0.88 -3.52
CA GLY A 130 -10.91 -0.93 -2.99
C GLY A 130 -10.31 -2.34 -3.13
N GLU A 131 -10.97 -3.35 -2.58
CA GLU A 131 -10.54 -4.75 -2.63
C GLU A 131 -10.35 -5.25 -4.06
N LEU A 132 -11.28 -4.93 -4.97
CA LEU A 132 -11.17 -5.33 -6.37
C LEU A 132 -10.00 -4.62 -7.08
N LYS A 133 -9.68 -3.38 -6.73
CA LYS A 133 -8.54 -2.66 -7.32
C LYS A 133 -7.20 -3.22 -6.86
N GLU A 134 -7.09 -3.77 -5.66
CA GLU A 134 -5.85 -4.42 -5.18
C GLU A 134 -5.48 -5.65 -6.03
N ILE A 135 -6.47 -6.32 -6.64
CA ILE A 135 -6.26 -7.44 -7.57
C ILE A 135 -5.46 -7.04 -8.83
N ARG A 136 -5.40 -5.75 -9.15
CA ARG A 136 -4.84 -5.19 -10.39
C ARG A 136 -3.32 -4.93 -10.34
N LEU A 137 -2.66 -5.11 -9.20
CA LEU A 137 -1.24 -4.76 -9.07
C LEU A 137 -0.37 -5.65 -10.00
N ASN A 138 -0.05 -5.13 -11.20
CA ASN A 138 1.07 -5.46 -12.11
C ASN A 138 0.76 -6.00 -13.53
N GLU A 139 -0.48 -6.16 -14.00
CA GLU A 139 -0.75 -6.69 -15.36
C GLU A 139 -1.77 -5.90 -16.22
N SER A 140 -1.75 -6.13 -17.54
CA SER A 140 -2.59 -5.45 -18.54
C SER A 140 -4.06 -5.93 -18.52
N TYR A 141 -4.95 -5.05 -18.98
CA TYR A 141 -6.39 -5.07 -18.75
C TYR A 141 -7.13 -5.98 -19.75
N PRO A 142 -7.73 -7.09 -19.31
CA PRO A 142 -8.60 -7.88 -20.17
C PRO A 142 -9.94 -7.15 -20.39
N LEU A 143 -10.09 -6.52 -21.55
CA LEU A 143 -11.40 -6.01 -22.03
C LEU A 143 -12.26 -7.14 -22.62
N VAL A 144 -11.66 -8.30 -22.85
CA VAL A 144 -12.28 -9.53 -23.33
C VAL A 144 -11.92 -10.69 -22.38
N THR A 145 -12.73 -11.74 -22.41
CA THR A 145 -12.46 -13.01 -21.71
C THR A 145 -11.17 -13.67 -22.23
N PRO A 146 -10.61 -14.68 -21.53
CA PRO A 146 -9.42 -15.40 -21.99
C PRO A 146 -9.54 -15.97 -23.41
N ASP A 147 -10.76 -16.29 -23.83
CA ASP A 147 -11.12 -16.84 -25.14
C ASP A 147 -11.41 -15.77 -26.21
N GLY A 148 -11.25 -14.48 -25.86
CA GLY A 148 -11.46 -13.36 -26.79
C GLY A 148 -12.91 -12.91 -26.94
N LEU A 149 -13.84 -13.47 -26.17
CA LEU A 149 -15.26 -13.06 -26.18
C LEU A 149 -15.50 -11.80 -25.32
N PRO A 150 -16.53 -10.99 -25.62
CA PRO A 150 -16.91 -9.85 -24.78
C PRO A 150 -17.16 -10.26 -23.33
N VAL A 151 -16.74 -9.40 -22.38
CA VAL A 151 -17.03 -9.62 -20.97
C VAL A 151 -18.50 -9.27 -20.69
N THR A 152 -19.26 -10.27 -20.22
CA THR A 152 -20.68 -10.14 -19.90
C THR A 152 -20.94 -10.26 -18.40
N ARG A 153 -22.12 -9.80 -17.95
CA ARG A 153 -22.61 -10.03 -16.58
C ARG A 153 -22.51 -11.49 -16.16
N GLN A 154 -22.97 -12.39 -17.02
CA GLN A 154 -23.01 -13.81 -16.71
C GLN A 154 -21.60 -14.37 -16.51
N TYR A 155 -20.64 -13.89 -17.29
CA TYR A 155 -19.24 -14.25 -17.14
C TYR A 155 -18.70 -13.79 -15.78
N ILE A 156 -18.86 -12.50 -15.43
CA ILE A 156 -18.38 -11.95 -14.14
C ILE A 156 -19.01 -12.69 -12.95
N ASN A 157 -20.32 -12.93 -12.99
CA ASN A 157 -21.03 -13.67 -11.93
C ASN A 157 -20.56 -15.13 -11.80
N THR A 158 -20.03 -15.72 -12.87
CA THR A 158 -19.46 -17.07 -12.85
C THR A 158 -18.07 -17.10 -12.23
N ILE A 159 -17.24 -16.07 -12.48
CA ILE A 159 -15.85 -16.04 -12.01
C ILE A 159 -15.70 -15.44 -10.61
N ALA A 160 -16.53 -14.47 -10.21
CA ALA A 160 -16.42 -13.77 -8.93
C ALA A 160 -16.43 -14.71 -7.70
N PRO A 161 -17.32 -15.71 -7.60
CA PRO A 161 -17.33 -16.64 -6.46
C PRO A 161 -16.07 -17.51 -6.37
N LYS A 162 -15.34 -17.72 -7.48
CA LYS A 162 -14.11 -18.54 -7.51
C LYS A 162 -12.90 -17.79 -6.97
N HIS A 163 -12.88 -16.47 -7.16
CA HIS A 163 -11.70 -15.63 -6.93
C HIS A 163 -11.79 -14.73 -5.70
N ILE A 164 -12.98 -14.62 -5.08
CA ILE A 164 -13.20 -13.88 -3.84
C ILE A 164 -13.19 -14.87 -2.67
N ASN A 165 -12.07 -14.91 -1.94
CA ASN A 165 -11.81 -15.87 -0.87
C ASN A 165 -11.75 -15.25 0.54
N GLN A 166 -12.46 -14.16 0.79
CA GLN A 166 -12.35 -13.41 2.05
C GLN A 166 -13.57 -13.53 2.98
N ARG A 167 -13.39 -13.09 4.24
CA ARG A 167 -14.37 -13.04 5.34
C ARG A 167 -15.69 -12.32 5.01
N HIS A 168 -15.74 -11.56 3.91
CA HIS A 168 -16.88 -10.76 3.46
C HIS A 168 -17.46 -11.18 2.09
N LYS A 169 -17.15 -12.39 1.63
CA LYS A 169 -17.53 -12.90 0.30
C LYS A 169 -18.99 -12.62 -0.10
N ALA A 170 -19.96 -12.85 0.77
CA ALA A 170 -21.37 -12.62 0.45
C ALA A 170 -21.70 -11.13 0.18
N ALA A 171 -21.10 -10.22 0.95
CA ALA A 171 -21.28 -8.78 0.76
C ALA A 171 -20.62 -8.32 -0.55
N ILE A 172 -19.38 -8.75 -0.81
CA ILE A 172 -18.65 -8.41 -2.05
C ILE A 172 -19.41 -8.91 -3.28
N LEU A 173 -19.95 -10.13 -3.26
CA LEU A 173 -20.72 -10.67 -4.38
C LEU A 173 -22.03 -9.91 -4.63
N LYS A 174 -22.67 -9.41 -3.57
CA LYS A 174 -23.85 -8.54 -3.69
C LYS A 174 -23.46 -7.20 -4.33
N ASP A 175 -22.37 -6.59 -3.85
CA ASP A 175 -21.87 -5.32 -4.35
C ASP A 175 -21.41 -5.44 -5.82
N ILE A 176 -20.79 -6.56 -6.23
CA ILE A 176 -20.43 -6.83 -7.64
C ILE A 176 -21.65 -6.77 -8.55
N ASN A 177 -22.77 -7.39 -8.16
CA ASN A 177 -23.99 -7.31 -8.96
C ASN A 177 -24.52 -5.88 -9.07
N MET A 178 -24.38 -5.09 -8.00
CA MET A 178 -24.71 -3.66 -8.03
C MET A 178 -23.80 -2.90 -9.00
N LEU A 179 -22.48 -3.12 -8.93
CA LEU A 179 -21.51 -2.49 -9.83
C LEU A 179 -21.77 -2.84 -11.31
N ILE A 180 -22.10 -4.10 -11.61
CA ILE A 180 -22.49 -4.54 -12.96
C ILE A 180 -23.73 -3.80 -13.44
N ASN A 181 -24.79 -3.75 -12.61
CA ASN A 181 -26.03 -3.04 -12.96
C ASN A 181 -25.75 -1.57 -13.31
N LEU A 182 -24.88 -0.91 -12.52
CA LEU A 182 -24.53 0.48 -12.75
C LEU A 182 -23.70 0.64 -14.02
N LEU A 183 -22.77 -0.27 -14.29
CA LEU A 183 -21.97 -0.23 -15.51
C LEU A 183 -22.83 -0.39 -16.77
N GLU A 184 -23.82 -1.29 -16.74
CA GLU A 184 -24.79 -1.46 -17.83
C GLU A 184 -25.75 -0.28 -18.01
N GLN A 185 -25.93 0.57 -17.00
CA GLN A 185 -26.68 1.83 -17.18
C GLN A 185 -25.85 2.89 -17.92
N TYR A 186 -24.52 2.81 -17.81
CA TYR A 186 -23.61 3.73 -18.49
C TYR A 186 -23.20 3.25 -19.89
N ASN A 187 -23.25 1.93 -20.14
CA ASN A 187 -22.79 1.26 -21.36
C ASN A 187 -23.93 0.46 -22.03
N ASP A 188 -23.66 -0.21 -23.16
CA ASP A 188 -24.63 -1.11 -23.79
C ASP A 188 -24.78 -2.42 -22.97
N PRO A 189 -26.00 -2.90 -22.64
CA PRO A 189 -26.21 -4.12 -21.85
C PRO A 189 -25.55 -5.39 -22.42
N SER A 190 -25.29 -5.42 -23.73
CA SER A 190 -24.66 -6.55 -24.42
C SER A 190 -23.14 -6.65 -24.18
N GLN A 191 -22.50 -5.56 -23.73
CA GLN A 191 -21.06 -5.49 -23.45
C GLN A 191 -20.77 -4.56 -22.27
N LEU A 192 -20.15 -5.09 -21.22
CA LEU A 192 -19.86 -4.29 -20.03
C LEU A 192 -18.77 -3.25 -20.26
N TYR A 193 -17.84 -3.53 -21.19
CA TYR A 193 -16.69 -2.67 -21.46
C TYR A 193 -16.76 -2.11 -22.88
N VAL A 194 -16.41 -0.83 -23.01
CA VAL A 194 -16.38 -0.10 -24.29
C VAL A 194 -15.02 0.58 -24.40
N ASP A 195 -14.39 0.49 -25.59
CA ASP A 195 -13.09 1.13 -25.89
C ASP A 195 -13.13 2.66 -25.68
#